data_AF-A0A1I2CHC2-F1
#
_entry.id   AF-A0A1I2CHC2-F1
#
_cell.length_a   1.000
_cell.length_b   1.000
_cell.length_c   1.000
_cell.angle_alpha   90.00
_cell.angle_beta   90.00
_cell.angle_gamma   90.00
#
_symmetry.space_group_name_H-M   'P 1'
#
loop_
_entity.id
_entity.type
_entity.pdbx_description
1 polymer ?
#
loop_
_entity_poly.entity_id
_entity_poly.type
_entity_poly.pdbx_seq_one_letter_code
_entity_poly.pdbx_strand_id
1 'polypeptide(L)'
;MQITSNTTGMLAELCVATDRDARERCVVVVKGTFCADDRGALTLAEFQRSLVAADEHYGDPATTSVRHECDFALEKPATDVVVVGKAVAPGGRPVKKLPVRLEVQGRVKELMIHGERRWTSAMGIRAGDAVPFAELPITFDRAFGGMDDSDGPEQVIVETRNPVGIGFHPRRSARDIEGRPVPNVELLGCPVSSPRDRQEPAGIGCVGRAWQPRIGLAGTYDARWREERAPFLPADFDSRYFQCAPVDQQFPHFKGGEKICCVHMAARGAVLYTIPSWPVPVEFCFDDGSVVRSGVLDTVTLEPHLELATLVWRASMPLRKKPTALREILVGERRRSSPVGTRGGKPVFANLSATLDWLRQRGGGKP
;
A
#
# COMPACT_ATOMS: atom_id res chain seq x y z
N MET A 1 -0.60 -20.39 -18.56
CA MET A 1 -0.68 -19.02 -18.08
C MET A 1 0.64 -18.64 -17.41
N GLN A 2 1.43 -17.81 -18.07
CA GLN A 2 2.69 -17.24 -17.55
C GLN A 2 2.92 -15.88 -18.21
N ILE A 3 3.68 -15.00 -17.56
CA ILE A 3 4.16 -13.77 -18.21
C ILE A 3 5.34 -14.16 -19.10
N THR A 4 5.18 -14.02 -20.43
CA THR A 4 6.24 -14.38 -21.40
C THR A 4 7.05 -13.18 -21.85
N SER A 5 6.55 -11.96 -21.62
CA SER A 5 7.26 -10.72 -21.95
C SER A 5 6.91 -9.61 -20.97
N ASN A 6 7.91 -8.84 -20.56
CA ASN A 6 7.76 -7.61 -19.80
C ASN A 6 8.71 -6.55 -20.35
N THR A 7 8.17 -5.50 -20.98
CA THR A 7 8.95 -4.42 -21.60
C THR A 7 8.96 -3.14 -20.78
N THR A 8 8.35 -3.14 -19.59
CA THR A 8 8.16 -1.93 -18.77
C THR A 8 9.42 -1.43 -18.05
N GLY A 9 10.43 -2.30 -17.90
CA GLY A 9 11.57 -2.05 -17.01
C GLY A 9 11.26 -2.24 -15.52
N MET A 10 10.01 -2.55 -15.17
CA MET A 10 9.52 -2.80 -13.82
C MET A 10 9.38 -4.30 -13.55
N LEU A 11 9.10 -4.69 -12.31
CA LEU A 11 8.81 -6.08 -11.97
C LEU A 11 7.34 -6.39 -12.26
N ALA A 12 7.06 -7.62 -12.73
CA ALA A 12 5.70 -8.06 -12.98
C ALA A 12 5.51 -9.52 -12.61
N GLU A 13 4.47 -9.83 -11.86
CA GLU A 13 4.05 -11.18 -11.53
C GLU A 13 2.52 -11.32 -11.64
N LEU A 14 2.02 -12.53 -11.48
CA LEU A 14 0.60 -12.82 -11.51
C LEU A 14 0.18 -13.68 -10.33
N CYS A 15 -1.09 -13.57 -9.95
CA CYS A 15 -1.76 -14.53 -9.07
C CYS A 15 -3.13 -14.91 -9.66
N VAL A 16 -3.71 -15.99 -9.14
CA VAL A 16 -5.12 -16.32 -9.36
C VAL A 16 -5.85 -16.03 -8.05
N ALA A 17 -6.94 -15.29 -8.15
CA ALA A 17 -7.78 -14.96 -7.01
C ALA A 17 -9.25 -15.12 -7.39
N THR A 18 -10.07 -15.58 -6.44
CA THR A 18 -11.50 -15.80 -6.64
C THR A 18 -12.27 -14.57 -6.21
N ASP A 19 -13.13 -14.05 -7.08
CA ASP A 19 -14.00 -12.92 -6.76
C ASP A 19 -15.25 -13.32 -5.97
N ARG A 20 -16.03 -12.32 -5.55
CA ARG A 20 -17.26 -12.52 -4.78
C ARG A 20 -18.35 -13.32 -5.51
N ASP A 21 -18.26 -13.38 -6.84
CA ASP A 21 -19.18 -14.13 -7.71
C ASP A 21 -18.64 -15.54 -8.00
N ALA A 22 -17.65 -16.00 -7.22
CA ALA A 22 -16.99 -17.29 -7.34
C ALA A 22 -16.28 -17.51 -8.67
N ARG A 23 -15.84 -16.42 -9.34
CA ARG A 23 -15.09 -16.50 -10.59
C ARG A 23 -13.61 -16.34 -10.31
N GLU A 24 -12.81 -17.28 -10.81
CA GLU A 24 -11.36 -17.13 -10.79
C GLU A 24 -10.94 -16.01 -11.73
N ARG A 25 -10.03 -15.17 -11.26
CA ARG A 25 -9.43 -14.07 -12.02
C ARG A 25 -7.92 -14.25 -12.06
N CYS A 26 -7.34 -14.09 -13.24
CA CYS A 26 -5.90 -13.84 -13.34
C CYS A 26 -5.68 -12.35 -13.06
N VAL A 27 -4.88 -12.06 -12.03
CA VAL A 27 -4.49 -10.73 -11.65
C VAL A 27 -3.00 -10.58 -11.96
N VAL A 28 -2.67 -9.57 -12.76
CA VAL A 28 -1.29 -9.20 -13.09
C VAL A 28 -0.96 -7.95 -12.30
N VAL A 29 0.15 -8.00 -11.58
CA VAL A 29 0.66 -6.92 -10.76
C VAL A 29 1.98 -6.46 -11.35
N VAL A 30 2.11 -5.16 -11.59
CA VAL A 30 3.34 -4.53 -12.07
C VAL A 30 3.80 -3.53 -11.03
N LYS A 31 5.04 -3.65 -10.55
CA LYS A 31 5.60 -2.83 -9.48
C LYS A 31 6.87 -2.14 -9.95
N GLY A 32 6.86 -0.81 -9.87
CA GLY A 32 8.01 0.03 -10.19
C GLY A 32 8.47 0.83 -8.98
N THR A 33 9.78 0.89 -8.77
CA THR A 33 10.45 1.78 -7.81
C THR A 33 11.06 2.96 -8.57
N PHE A 34 10.84 4.17 -8.06
CA PHE A 34 11.23 5.42 -8.68
C PHE A 34 12.00 6.29 -7.67
N CYS A 35 13.03 6.99 -8.15
CA CYS A 35 13.71 8.03 -7.41
C CYS A 35 13.04 9.38 -7.71
N ALA A 36 12.82 10.18 -6.67
CA ALA A 36 12.35 11.55 -6.80
C ALA A 36 13.53 12.52 -6.88
N ASP A 37 13.47 13.50 -7.78
CA ASP A 37 14.39 14.63 -7.78
C ASP A 37 13.91 15.78 -6.88
N ASP A 38 14.68 16.86 -6.82
CA ASP A 38 14.37 18.05 -6.00
C ASP A 38 13.06 18.76 -6.40
N ARG A 39 12.57 18.53 -7.62
CA ARG A 39 11.29 19.06 -8.14
C ARG A 39 10.16 18.04 -8.01
N GLY A 40 10.47 16.85 -7.51
CA GLY A 40 9.57 15.72 -7.36
C GLY A 40 9.31 14.93 -8.63
N ALA A 41 10.06 15.15 -9.72
CA ALA A 41 9.93 14.31 -10.89
C ALA A 41 10.41 12.90 -10.58
N LEU A 42 9.61 11.90 -10.95
CA LEU A 42 9.91 10.49 -10.71
C LEU A 42 10.62 9.87 -11.91
N THR A 43 11.80 9.30 -11.66
CA THR A 43 12.57 8.52 -12.65
C THR A 43 12.67 7.08 -12.17
N LEU A 44 12.46 6.11 -13.07
CA LEU A 44 12.56 4.69 -12.74
C LEU A 44 13.95 4.38 -12.16
N ALA A 45 13.99 3.78 -10.98
CA ALA A 45 15.23 3.45 -10.30
C ALA A 45 15.96 2.30 -11.00
N GLU A 46 17.30 2.28 -10.93
CA GLU A 46 18.09 1.16 -11.43
C GLU A 46 17.77 -0.13 -10.64
N PHE A 47 17.66 -0.02 -9.32
CA PHE A 47 17.30 -1.12 -8.44
C PHE A 47 15.82 -1.08 -8.10
N GLN A 48 15.11 -2.13 -8.50
CA GLN A 48 13.68 -2.29 -8.24
C GLN A 48 13.44 -3.06 -6.94
N ARG A 49 12.49 -2.59 -6.12
CA ARG A 49 12.04 -3.36 -4.95
C ARG A 49 11.20 -4.54 -5.40
N SER A 50 11.49 -5.72 -4.82
CA SER A 50 10.73 -6.94 -5.07
C SER A 50 9.23 -6.76 -4.77
N LEU A 51 8.42 -7.56 -5.47
CA LEU A 51 7.01 -7.75 -5.11
C LEU A 51 6.91 -8.43 -3.75
N VAL A 52 5.93 -8.01 -2.96
CA VAL A 52 5.69 -8.48 -1.59
C VAL A 52 4.59 -9.54 -1.65
N ALA A 53 4.95 -10.80 -1.42
CA ALA A 53 4.01 -11.92 -1.51
C ALA A 53 3.16 -12.12 -0.24
N ALA A 54 3.62 -11.61 0.90
CA ALA A 54 2.92 -11.66 2.19
C ALA A 54 3.22 -10.39 2.98
N ASP A 55 2.30 -9.98 3.88
CA ASP A 55 2.45 -8.75 4.65
C ASP A 55 3.77 -8.75 5.47
N GLU A 56 4.64 -7.77 5.20
CA GLU A 56 5.89 -7.55 5.90
C GLU A 56 5.65 -6.55 7.04
N HIS A 57 6.07 -6.89 8.26
CA HIS A 57 5.89 -6.07 9.45
C HIS A 57 7.20 -5.38 9.85
N TYR A 58 7.13 -4.30 10.64
CA TYR A 58 8.33 -3.64 11.16
C TYR A 58 9.14 -4.51 12.13
N GLY A 59 8.49 -5.48 12.76
CA GLY A 59 9.08 -6.48 13.64
C GLY A 59 8.12 -7.66 13.81
N ASP A 60 7.83 -8.03 15.05
CA ASP A 60 6.87 -9.10 15.35
C ASP A 60 5.44 -8.70 14.90
N PRO A 61 4.77 -9.50 14.04
CA PRO A 61 3.40 -9.22 13.59
C PRO A 61 2.36 -9.08 14.71
N ALA A 62 2.60 -9.66 15.89
CA ALA A 62 1.70 -9.53 17.03
C ALA A 62 1.77 -8.16 17.72
N THR A 63 2.87 -7.41 17.53
CA THR A 63 3.14 -6.17 18.28
C THR A 63 3.55 -4.99 17.43
N THR A 64 3.75 -5.17 16.12
CA THR A 64 4.17 -4.12 15.20
C THR A 64 3.22 -4.01 14.03
N SER A 65 3.15 -2.81 13.45
CA SER A 65 2.29 -2.56 12.29
C SER A 65 2.88 -3.10 10.98
N VAL A 66 2.01 -3.26 9.97
CA VAL A 66 2.40 -3.66 8.61
C VAL A 66 3.25 -2.55 7.99
N ARG A 67 4.46 -2.90 7.55
CA ARG A 67 5.37 -2.03 6.81
C ARG A 67 5.04 -2.05 5.32
N HIS A 68 4.93 -3.23 4.72
CA HIS A 68 4.54 -3.42 3.33
C HIS A 68 3.44 -4.47 3.25
N GLU A 69 2.29 -4.11 2.69
CA GLU A 69 1.21 -5.08 2.46
C GLU A 69 1.55 -5.96 1.25
N CYS A 70 1.03 -7.19 1.25
CA CYS A 70 0.99 -8.07 0.09
C CYS A 70 0.49 -7.32 -1.16
N ASP A 71 1.31 -7.34 -2.21
CA ASP A 71 1.05 -6.69 -3.47
C ASP A 71 -0.04 -7.39 -4.28
N PHE A 72 -0.51 -8.59 -3.89
CA PHE A 72 -1.39 -9.48 -4.66
C PHE A 72 -2.87 -9.44 -4.22
N ALA A 73 -3.42 -8.25 -3.99
CA ALA A 73 -4.87 -8.07 -3.84
C ALA A 73 -5.64 -8.45 -5.12
N LEU A 74 -6.90 -8.87 -4.98
CA LEU A 74 -7.79 -9.18 -6.12
C LEU A 74 -8.05 -7.91 -6.95
N GLU A 75 -8.46 -6.87 -6.26
CA GLU A 75 -8.76 -5.54 -6.79
C GLU A 75 -8.59 -4.50 -5.69
N LYS A 76 -8.46 -3.24 -6.09
CA LYS A 76 -8.46 -2.08 -5.22
C LYS A 76 -9.33 -1.01 -5.88
N PRO A 77 -10.45 -0.57 -5.27
CA PRO A 77 -11.38 0.36 -5.90
C PRO A 77 -10.89 1.82 -5.96
N ALA A 78 -9.75 2.12 -5.33
CA ALA A 78 -9.15 3.44 -5.23
C ALA A 78 -7.60 3.32 -5.17
N THR A 79 -6.89 4.42 -5.36
CA THR A 79 -5.44 4.49 -5.10
C THR A 79 -5.19 4.72 -3.62
N ASP A 80 -4.49 3.78 -2.99
CA ASP A 80 -3.92 3.94 -1.65
C ASP A 80 -2.64 4.78 -1.71
N VAL A 81 -2.51 5.79 -0.86
CA VAL A 81 -1.24 6.49 -0.61
C VAL A 81 -0.76 6.22 0.80
N VAL A 82 0.33 5.48 0.94
CA VAL A 82 0.92 5.10 2.23
C VAL A 82 2.36 5.58 2.33
N VAL A 83 2.80 5.89 3.55
CA VAL A 83 4.16 6.34 3.84
C VAL A 83 4.85 5.32 4.74
N VAL A 84 5.98 4.81 4.26
CA VAL A 84 6.94 4.02 5.05
C VAL A 84 8.08 4.97 5.40
N GLY A 85 8.03 5.54 6.61
CA GLY A 85 8.92 6.64 6.94
C GLY A 85 9.10 6.91 8.41
N LYS A 86 9.85 7.97 8.66
CA LYS A 86 10.22 8.47 9.97
C LYS A 86 10.08 9.99 9.98
N ALA A 87 9.74 10.56 11.12
CA ALA A 87 9.88 11.97 11.38
C ALA A 87 11.37 12.28 11.49
N VAL A 88 11.84 13.32 10.79
CA VAL A 88 13.26 13.71 10.77
C VAL A 88 13.37 15.17 11.17
N ALA A 89 14.07 15.41 12.28
CA ALA A 89 14.26 16.74 12.83
C ALA A 89 15.16 17.59 11.91
N PRO A 90 14.79 18.84 11.61
CA PRO A 90 15.56 19.71 10.73
C PRO A 90 17.02 19.87 11.16
N GLY A 91 17.95 19.67 10.22
CA GLY A 91 19.38 19.77 10.46
C GLY A 91 19.93 18.73 11.45
N GLY A 92 19.20 17.64 11.71
CA GLY A 92 19.58 16.58 12.63
C GLY A 92 19.59 16.99 14.11
N ARG A 93 19.06 18.17 14.44
CA ARG A 93 19.04 18.69 15.81
C ARG A 93 17.89 18.05 16.59
N PRO A 94 18.15 17.33 17.71
CA PRO A 94 17.09 16.66 18.44
C PRO A 94 16.00 17.62 18.94
N VAL A 95 14.74 17.24 18.72
CA VAL A 95 13.55 17.99 19.16
C VAL A 95 12.67 17.12 20.04
N LYS A 96 11.90 17.74 20.94
CA LYS A 96 10.94 17.02 21.80
C LYS A 96 9.65 16.64 21.07
N LYS A 97 9.24 17.46 20.10
CA LYS A 97 8.07 17.25 19.27
C LYS A 97 8.28 17.85 17.88
N LEU A 98 7.72 17.22 16.85
CA LEU A 98 7.85 17.64 15.46
C LEU A 98 6.53 17.43 14.72
N PRO A 99 5.92 18.49 14.14
CA PRO A 99 4.82 18.29 13.21
C PRO A 99 5.36 17.69 11.91
N VAL A 100 4.66 16.69 11.38
CA VAL A 100 4.89 16.12 10.05
C VAL A 100 3.61 16.25 9.23
N ARG A 101 3.74 16.40 7.92
CA ARG A 101 2.61 16.61 7.01
C ARG A 101 2.71 15.72 5.79
N LEU A 102 1.62 15.04 5.48
CA LEU A 102 1.36 14.42 4.18
C LEU A 102 0.32 15.24 3.44
N GLU A 103 0.65 15.75 2.27
CA GLU A 103 -0.30 16.42 1.38
C GLU A 103 -0.37 15.68 0.06
N VAL A 104 -1.57 15.27 -0.35
CA VAL A 104 -1.82 14.56 -1.61
C VAL A 104 -2.94 15.30 -2.32
N GLN A 105 -2.64 15.89 -3.48
CA GLN A 105 -3.65 16.62 -4.27
C GLN A 105 -4.45 17.65 -3.44
N GLY A 106 -3.77 18.39 -2.56
CA GLY A 106 -4.39 19.39 -1.69
C GLY A 106 -5.12 18.84 -0.46
N ARG A 107 -5.31 17.52 -0.34
CA ARG A 107 -5.77 16.90 0.91
C ARG A 107 -4.59 16.77 1.87
N VAL A 108 -4.75 17.30 3.08
CA VAL A 108 -3.69 17.41 4.07
C VAL A 108 -3.99 16.55 5.28
N LYS A 109 -2.99 15.79 5.74
CA LYS A 109 -2.97 15.11 7.03
C LYS A 109 -1.73 15.53 7.80
N GLU A 110 -1.94 16.06 9.01
CA GLU A 110 -0.86 16.53 9.88
C GLU A 110 -0.85 15.73 11.17
N LEU A 111 0.34 15.26 11.54
CA LEU A 111 0.58 14.50 12.76
C LEU A 111 1.56 15.28 13.62
N MET A 112 1.36 15.25 14.94
CA MET A 112 2.37 15.68 15.91
C MET A 112 3.14 14.46 16.39
N ILE A 113 4.45 14.46 16.17
CA ILE A 113 5.33 13.38 16.57
C ILE A 113 6.07 13.79 17.84
N HIS A 114 5.74 13.14 18.96
CA HIS A 114 6.42 13.32 20.23
C HIS A 114 7.56 12.30 20.37
N GLY A 115 8.67 12.74 20.95
CA GLY A 115 9.67 11.79 21.44
C GLY A 115 9.12 10.89 22.54
N GLU A 116 9.93 9.95 23.01
CA GLU A 116 9.47 8.98 24.00
C GLU A 116 8.94 9.67 25.26
N ARG A 117 7.76 9.25 25.69
CA ARG A 117 7.06 9.78 26.87
C ARG A 117 6.52 8.63 27.71
N ARG A 118 6.40 8.88 29.01
CA ARG A 118 5.75 7.97 29.96
C ARG A 118 4.74 8.72 30.80
N TRP A 119 3.70 8.03 31.25
CA TRP A 119 2.75 8.56 32.22
C TRP A 119 3.44 8.82 33.57
N THR A 120 3.12 9.94 34.21
CA THR A 120 3.67 10.36 35.51
C THR A 120 2.55 10.76 36.46
N SER A 121 2.72 10.56 37.78
CA SER A 121 1.65 10.76 38.78
C SER A 121 1.84 11.96 39.72
N ALA A 122 2.85 12.82 39.49
CA ALA A 122 3.25 13.87 40.45
C ALA A 122 2.12 14.83 40.89
N MET A 123 1.14 15.10 40.03
CA MET A 123 -0.10 15.84 40.33
C MET A 123 -1.24 15.28 39.48
N GLY A 124 -1.63 14.03 39.77
CA GLY A 124 -2.52 13.28 38.90
C GLY A 124 -1.79 12.70 37.69
N ILE A 125 -2.43 11.74 37.01
CA ILE A 125 -1.80 11.03 35.90
C ILE A 125 -1.81 11.88 34.63
N ARG A 126 -0.61 12.19 34.12
CA ARG A 126 -0.41 13.02 32.93
C ARG A 126 0.77 12.55 32.10
N ALA A 127 0.79 12.91 30.83
CA ALA A 127 1.93 12.63 29.97
C ALA A 127 3.17 13.38 30.49
N GLY A 128 4.27 12.66 30.68
CA GLY A 128 5.55 13.25 31.06
C GLY A 128 6.22 13.99 29.90
N ASP A 129 7.37 14.58 30.20
CA ASP A 129 8.18 15.27 29.19
C ASP A 129 8.72 14.29 28.13
N ALA A 130 8.70 14.73 26.87
CA ALA A 130 9.25 13.96 25.77
C ALA A 130 10.78 13.98 25.78
N VAL A 131 11.38 12.81 25.58
CA VAL A 131 12.81 12.66 25.30
C VAL A 131 13.10 13.22 23.91
N PRO A 132 14.08 14.14 23.74
CA PRO A 132 14.43 14.65 22.42
C PRO A 132 14.86 13.55 21.44
N PHE A 133 14.45 13.67 20.18
CA PHE A 133 14.81 12.74 19.10
C PHE A 133 15.27 13.51 17.85
N ALA A 134 16.23 12.94 17.13
CA ALA A 134 16.60 13.41 15.79
C ALA A 134 15.73 12.74 14.71
N GLU A 135 15.42 11.46 14.89
CA GLU A 135 14.56 10.70 14.00
C GLU A 135 13.65 9.77 14.80
N LEU A 136 12.41 9.57 14.34
CA LEU A 136 11.47 8.64 14.97
C LEU A 136 10.55 7.98 13.92
N PRO A 137 10.43 6.65 13.87
CA PRO A 137 9.49 5.98 12.95
C PRO A 137 8.05 6.47 13.14
N ILE A 138 7.31 6.60 12.03
CA ILE A 138 5.89 6.95 12.04
C ILE A 138 5.10 5.67 11.78
N THR A 139 4.83 4.90 12.84
CA THR A 139 4.19 3.58 12.78
C THR A 139 2.95 3.52 13.68
N PHE A 140 2.00 2.64 13.35
CA PHE A 140 0.74 2.54 14.12
C PHE A 140 0.97 1.95 15.52
N ASP A 141 2.01 1.14 15.72
CA ASP A 141 2.44 0.66 17.05
C ASP A 141 2.91 1.78 17.99
N ARG A 142 3.14 2.99 17.45
CA ARG A 142 3.49 4.21 18.20
C ARG A 142 2.33 5.20 18.31
N ALA A 143 1.16 4.86 17.77
CA ALA A 143 -0.07 5.65 17.81
C ALA A 143 -1.03 5.12 18.89
N PHE A 144 -2.08 5.88 19.18
CA PHE A 144 -3.13 5.43 20.11
C PHE A 144 -3.71 4.08 19.69
N GLY A 145 -3.80 3.15 20.64
CA GLY A 145 -4.34 1.81 20.43
C GLY A 145 -3.81 0.81 21.44
N GLY A 146 -3.86 -0.47 21.09
CA GLY A 146 -3.35 -1.57 21.89
C GLY A 146 -4.44 -2.35 22.61
N MET A 147 -4.01 -3.08 23.63
CA MET A 147 -4.87 -3.93 24.44
C MET A 147 -4.68 -3.68 25.93
N ASP A 148 -5.75 -3.95 26.68
CA ASP A 148 -5.76 -3.93 28.14
C ASP A 148 -6.15 -5.30 28.67
N ASP A 149 -5.16 -5.95 29.29
CA ASP A 149 -5.22 -7.29 29.86
C ASP A 149 -5.24 -7.26 31.40
N SER A 150 -5.55 -6.12 32.02
CA SER A 150 -5.46 -5.93 33.48
C SER A 150 -6.28 -6.93 34.30
N ASP A 151 -7.35 -7.44 33.71
CA ASP A 151 -8.30 -8.35 34.37
C ASP A 151 -8.01 -9.82 34.03
N GLY A 152 -6.84 -10.09 33.44
CA GLY A 152 -6.38 -11.42 33.05
C GLY A 152 -6.62 -11.75 31.57
N PRO A 153 -6.04 -12.87 31.09
CA PRO A 153 -6.01 -13.24 29.68
C PRO A 153 -7.39 -13.55 29.08
N GLU A 154 -8.39 -13.84 29.90
CA GLU A 154 -9.76 -14.13 29.45
C GLU A 154 -10.62 -12.86 29.25
N GLN A 155 -10.15 -11.70 29.72
CA GLN A 155 -10.90 -10.44 29.71
C GLN A 155 -10.14 -9.30 29.01
N VAL A 156 -9.34 -9.65 28.00
CA VAL A 156 -8.58 -8.67 27.22
C VAL A 156 -9.53 -7.77 26.42
N ILE A 157 -9.39 -6.46 26.59
CA ILE A 157 -10.07 -5.47 25.76
C ILE A 157 -9.08 -4.94 24.73
N VAL A 158 -9.48 -4.92 23.47
CA VAL A 158 -8.65 -4.46 22.35
C VAL A 158 -9.25 -3.20 21.75
N GLU A 159 -8.42 -2.18 21.51
CA GLU A 159 -8.76 -1.09 20.59
C GLU A 159 -8.68 -1.62 19.16
N THR A 160 -9.79 -2.14 18.68
CA THR A 160 -9.86 -2.86 17.39
C THR A 160 -9.42 -2.03 16.18
N ARG A 161 -9.43 -0.70 16.28
CA ARG A 161 -8.95 0.21 15.22
C ARG A 161 -7.42 0.21 15.07
N ASN A 162 -6.70 -0.13 16.14
CA ASN A 162 -5.25 -0.26 16.14
C ASN A 162 -4.80 -1.22 17.28
N PRO A 163 -4.94 -2.54 17.09
CA PRO A 163 -4.65 -3.54 18.13
C PRO A 163 -3.19 -3.59 18.60
N VAL A 164 -2.26 -3.13 17.76
CA VAL A 164 -0.81 -3.12 18.06
C VAL A 164 -0.34 -1.77 18.61
N GLY A 165 -1.23 -0.80 18.74
CA GLY A 165 -0.92 0.54 19.24
C GLY A 165 -0.62 0.58 20.73
N ILE A 166 -0.55 1.81 21.25
CA ILE A 166 -0.17 2.08 22.63
C ILE A 166 -1.10 3.08 23.30
N GLY A 167 -1.16 3.08 24.63
CA GLY A 167 -1.96 4.05 25.40
C GLY A 167 -3.45 3.71 25.57
N PHE A 168 -3.94 2.57 25.10
CA PHE A 168 -5.29 2.10 25.39
C PHE A 168 -5.37 1.43 26.76
N HIS A 169 -5.93 2.16 27.74
CA HIS A 169 -6.09 1.70 29.12
C HIS A 169 -7.52 1.96 29.62
N PRO A 170 -8.54 1.21 29.17
CA PRO A 170 -9.91 1.33 29.66
C PRO A 170 -10.12 0.87 31.11
N ARG A 171 -9.35 -0.10 31.61
CA ARG A 171 -9.59 -0.71 32.94
C ARG A 171 -8.42 -0.59 33.91
N ARG A 172 -7.17 -0.48 33.43
CA ARG A 172 -6.00 -0.27 34.33
C ARG A 172 -6.21 0.88 35.32
N SER A 173 -5.72 0.70 36.55
CA SER A 173 -5.71 1.76 37.56
C SER A 173 -4.65 2.83 37.22
N ALA A 174 -4.74 4.01 37.82
CA ALA A 174 -3.71 5.05 37.62
C ALA A 174 -2.31 4.57 38.05
N ARG A 175 -2.23 3.76 39.10
CA ARG A 175 -0.98 3.14 39.57
C ARG A 175 -0.38 2.20 38.54
N ASP A 176 -1.21 1.41 37.85
CA ASP A 176 -0.75 0.46 36.83
C ASP A 176 -0.41 1.14 35.50
N ILE A 177 -0.91 2.36 35.28
CA ILE A 177 -0.60 3.18 34.11
C ILE A 177 0.67 4.00 34.33
N GLU A 178 1.02 4.36 35.57
CA GLU A 178 2.24 5.09 35.87
C GLU A 178 3.48 4.41 35.27
N GLY A 179 4.33 5.20 34.62
CA GLY A 179 5.51 4.71 33.92
C GLY A 179 5.23 4.03 32.59
N ARG A 180 3.97 3.71 32.23
CA ARG A 180 3.65 3.18 30.90
C ARG A 180 3.89 4.22 29.80
N PRO A 181 4.23 3.78 28.59
CA PRO A 181 4.45 4.68 27.46
C PRO A 181 3.18 5.43 27.03
N VAL A 182 3.39 6.64 26.51
CA VAL A 182 2.36 7.49 25.88
C VAL A 182 2.57 7.42 24.35
N PRO A 183 1.51 7.43 23.53
CA PRO A 183 1.65 7.48 22.07
C PRO A 183 2.63 8.55 21.60
N ASN A 184 3.49 8.22 20.64
CA ASN A 184 4.36 9.20 19.99
C ASN A 184 3.63 9.90 18.85
N VAL A 185 2.72 9.19 18.17
CA VAL A 185 2.02 9.68 16.98
C VAL A 185 0.62 10.12 17.38
N GLU A 186 0.38 11.42 17.29
CA GLU A 186 -0.91 12.05 17.57
C GLU A 186 -1.41 12.81 16.34
N LEU A 187 -2.73 12.96 16.19
CA LEU A 187 -3.28 13.88 15.21
C LEU A 187 -2.98 15.31 15.64
N LEU A 188 -2.51 16.17 14.72
CA LEU A 188 -2.20 17.55 15.05
C LEU A 188 -3.44 18.28 15.59
N GLY A 189 -3.31 18.93 16.74
CA GLY A 189 -4.41 19.64 17.40
C GLY A 189 -5.27 18.79 18.34
N CYS A 190 -4.99 17.48 18.46
CA CYS A 190 -5.70 16.57 19.37
C CYS A 190 -4.75 15.93 20.41
N PRO A 191 -4.13 16.72 21.31
CA PRO A 191 -3.08 16.22 22.18
C PRO A 191 -3.56 15.17 23.19
N VAL A 192 -2.76 14.13 23.46
CA VAL A 192 -3.03 13.23 24.60
C VAL A 192 -2.84 14.02 25.90
N SER A 193 -3.90 14.19 26.67
CA SER A 193 -3.84 14.87 27.97
C SER A 193 -4.05 13.91 29.14
N SER A 194 -4.83 12.85 28.92
CA SER A 194 -5.23 11.86 29.92
C SER A 194 -5.13 10.44 29.36
N PRO A 195 -4.80 9.43 30.19
CA PRO A 195 -4.77 8.03 29.75
C PRO A 195 -6.18 7.47 29.48
N ARG A 196 -7.23 8.24 29.78
CA ARG A 196 -8.61 7.89 29.47
C ARG A 196 -9.12 8.52 28.18
N ASP A 197 -8.33 9.38 27.54
CA ASP A 197 -8.67 9.96 26.24
C ASP A 197 -8.87 8.82 25.23
N ARG A 198 -9.92 8.93 24.42
CA ARG A 198 -10.23 7.99 23.34
C ARG A 198 -9.89 8.66 22.02
N GLN A 199 -8.62 8.62 21.67
CA GLN A 199 -8.15 9.24 20.44
C GLN A 199 -8.45 8.36 19.22
N GLU A 200 -8.41 8.97 18.05
CA GLU A 200 -8.30 8.22 16.80
C GLU A 200 -6.86 7.72 16.63
N PRO A 201 -6.64 6.45 16.25
CA PRO A 201 -5.32 5.98 15.85
C PRO A 201 -4.79 6.79 14.65
N ALA A 202 -3.81 7.65 14.91
CA ALA A 202 -3.26 8.53 13.90
C ALA A 202 -2.05 7.86 13.22
N GLY A 203 -2.03 7.84 11.88
CA GLY A 203 -0.93 7.23 11.14
C GLY A 203 -1.04 7.47 9.63
N ILE A 204 0.05 7.22 8.92
CA ILE A 204 0.16 7.37 7.45
C ILE A 204 0.63 6.09 6.75
N GLY A 205 0.87 5.00 7.49
CA GLY A 205 1.24 3.69 6.96
C GLY A 205 0.04 2.80 6.62
N CYS A 206 0.28 1.50 6.47
CA CYS A 206 -0.76 0.50 6.19
C CYS A 206 -1.58 0.17 7.45
N VAL A 207 -2.91 0.09 7.29
CA VAL A 207 -3.85 -0.43 8.29
C VAL A 207 -3.96 -1.95 8.12
N GLY A 208 -3.82 -2.72 9.20
CA GLY A 208 -3.87 -4.19 9.15
C GLY A 208 -5.22 -4.75 8.72
N ARG A 209 -5.23 -5.89 8.01
CA ARG A 209 -6.45 -6.55 7.49
C ARG A 209 -7.45 -6.94 8.58
N ALA A 210 -6.94 -7.37 9.73
CA ALA A 210 -7.74 -7.78 10.88
C ALA A 210 -8.22 -6.59 11.75
N TRP A 211 -7.84 -5.36 11.42
CA TRP A 211 -8.18 -4.18 12.21
C TRP A 211 -9.49 -3.60 11.72
N GLN A 212 -10.25 -2.97 12.60
CA GLN A 212 -11.18 -1.94 12.16
C GLN A 212 -10.36 -0.79 11.51
N PRO A 213 -10.80 -0.18 10.41
CA PRO A 213 -12.10 -0.34 9.76
C PRO A 213 -12.17 -1.47 8.72
N ARG A 214 -11.05 -2.16 8.43
CA ARG A 214 -10.99 -3.14 7.32
C ARG A 214 -11.78 -4.40 7.60
N ILE A 215 -11.65 -4.98 8.79
CA ILE A 215 -12.32 -6.26 9.11
C ILE A 215 -13.85 -6.16 9.02
N GLY A 216 -14.43 -4.96 9.21
CA GLY A 216 -15.86 -4.71 9.00
C GLY A 216 -16.32 -4.80 7.54
N LEU A 217 -15.39 -4.82 6.59
CA LEU A 217 -15.64 -4.93 5.14
C LEU A 217 -15.46 -6.36 4.62
N ALA A 218 -14.99 -7.29 5.45
CA ALA A 218 -14.80 -8.68 5.08
C ALA A 218 -16.12 -9.45 4.88
N GLY A 219 -17.26 -8.86 5.26
CA GLY A 219 -18.58 -9.49 5.21
C GLY A 219 -18.82 -10.45 6.38
N THR A 220 -19.97 -11.12 6.33
CA THR A 220 -20.48 -11.93 7.43
C THR A 220 -20.19 -13.42 7.23
N TYR A 221 -19.38 -14.02 8.12
CA TYR A 221 -19.00 -15.44 8.10
C TYR A 221 -19.77 -16.25 9.16
N ASP A 222 -21.10 -16.34 9.00
CA ASP A 222 -21.99 -17.03 9.94
C ASP A 222 -22.29 -18.49 9.52
N ALA A 223 -23.23 -19.14 10.23
CA ALA A 223 -23.65 -20.51 9.91
C ALA A 223 -24.26 -20.63 8.50
N ARG A 224 -25.00 -19.62 8.06
CA ARG A 224 -25.60 -19.59 6.72
C ARG A 224 -24.53 -19.49 5.64
N TRP A 225 -23.53 -18.63 5.81
CA TRP A 225 -22.37 -18.58 4.91
C TRP A 225 -21.70 -19.97 4.82
N ARG A 226 -21.49 -20.62 5.96
CA ARG A 226 -20.85 -21.94 6.01
C ARG A 226 -21.65 -23.03 5.30
N GLU A 227 -22.97 -23.00 5.37
CA GLU A 227 -23.86 -23.99 4.74
C GLU A 227 -24.11 -23.73 3.25
N GLU A 228 -24.24 -22.45 2.85
CA GLU A 228 -24.73 -22.09 1.51
C GLU A 228 -23.64 -21.54 0.57
N ARG A 229 -22.51 -21.04 1.10
CA ARG A 229 -21.54 -20.22 0.35
C ARG A 229 -20.10 -20.66 0.46
N ALA A 230 -19.70 -21.30 1.56
CA ALA A 230 -18.33 -21.74 1.74
C ALA A 230 -17.88 -22.64 0.56
N PRO A 231 -16.64 -22.49 0.06
CA PRO A 231 -15.53 -21.66 0.57
C PRO A 231 -15.44 -20.25 -0.04
N PHE A 232 -16.46 -19.75 -0.73
CA PHE A 232 -16.41 -18.45 -1.41
C PHE A 232 -16.61 -17.27 -0.45
N LEU A 233 -16.25 -16.05 -0.88
CA LEU A 233 -16.45 -14.83 -0.09
C LEU A 233 -17.94 -14.65 0.27
N PRO A 234 -18.25 -14.00 1.42
CA PRO A 234 -19.62 -13.62 1.78
C PRO A 234 -20.33 -12.74 0.74
N ALA A 235 -21.67 -12.73 0.77
CA ALA A 235 -22.48 -11.93 -0.17
C ALA A 235 -22.27 -10.42 0.01
N ASP A 236 -22.04 -10.03 1.25
CA ASP A 236 -21.84 -8.67 1.74
C ASP A 236 -20.34 -8.28 1.81
N PHE A 237 -19.44 -9.10 1.24
CA PHE A 237 -18.03 -8.72 1.11
C PHE A 237 -17.89 -7.44 0.28
N ASP A 238 -17.18 -6.46 0.85
CA ASP A 238 -16.92 -5.17 0.22
C ASP A 238 -15.45 -5.08 -0.21
N SER A 239 -15.21 -4.82 -1.49
CA SER A 239 -13.85 -4.78 -2.05
C SER A 239 -12.97 -3.67 -1.51
N ARG A 240 -13.55 -2.68 -0.82
CA ARG A 240 -12.78 -1.71 -0.01
C ARG A 240 -11.96 -2.39 1.10
N TYR A 241 -12.28 -3.64 1.48
CA TYR A 241 -11.43 -4.48 2.33
C TYR A 241 -9.97 -4.55 1.84
N PHE A 242 -9.76 -4.51 0.52
CA PHE A 242 -8.42 -4.57 -0.07
C PHE A 242 -7.65 -3.25 0.04
N GLN A 243 -8.28 -2.12 0.36
CA GLN A 243 -7.56 -0.87 0.63
C GLN A 243 -6.82 -0.96 1.97
N CYS A 244 -5.54 -0.63 1.97
CA CYS A 244 -4.72 -0.63 3.19
C CYS A 244 -4.37 0.77 3.69
N ALA A 245 -4.53 1.80 2.87
CA ALA A 245 -4.37 3.16 3.37
C ALA A 245 -5.51 3.53 4.33
N PRO A 246 -5.26 4.36 5.35
CA PRO A 246 -6.29 5.08 6.08
C PRO A 246 -7.29 5.74 5.12
N VAL A 247 -8.56 5.84 5.51
CA VAL A 247 -9.66 6.32 4.64
C VAL A 247 -9.36 7.70 4.04
N ASP A 248 -8.74 8.58 4.81
CA ASP A 248 -8.33 9.93 4.38
C ASP A 248 -7.18 9.92 3.36
N GLN A 249 -6.52 8.79 3.17
CA GLN A 249 -5.41 8.56 2.23
C GLN A 249 -5.80 7.67 1.04
N GLN A 250 -7.09 7.41 0.85
CA GLN A 250 -7.64 6.73 -0.32
C GLN A 250 -8.15 7.78 -1.33
N PHE A 251 -7.74 7.65 -2.59
CA PHE A 251 -8.02 8.60 -3.66
C PHE A 251 -8.62 7.92 -4.89
N PRO A 252 -9.35 8.66 -5.76
CA PRO A 252 -9.66 8.16 -7.09
C PRO A 252 -8.38 7.70 -7.82
N HIS A 253 -8.52 6.71 -8.70
CA HIS A 253 -7.36 6.12 -9.38
C HIS A 253 -6.49 7.17 -10.09
N PHE A 254 -5.22 7.24 -9.67
CA PHE A 254 -4.25 8.14 -10.25
C PHE A 254 -3.98 7.80 -11.72
N LYS A 255 -3.75 8.85 -12.52
CA LYS A 255 -3.50 8.79 -13.97
C LYS A 255 -2.16 9.43 -14.36
N GLY A 256 -1.53 10.14 -13.44
CA GLY A 256 -0.32 10.93 -13.67
C GLY A 256 -0.58 12.42 -13.50
N GLY A 257 0.45 13.15 -13.05
CA GLY A 257 0.41 14.56 -12.71
C GLY A 257 0.03 14.83 -11.26
N GLU A 258 -0.40 13.82 -10.50
CA GLU A 258 -0.73 13.99 -9.09
C GLU A 258 0.52 14.35 -8.29
N LYS A 259 0.45 15.47 -7.61
CA LYS A 259 1.46 16.00 -6.70
C LYS A 259 1.21 15.53 -5.27
N ILE A 260 2.30 15.10 -4.63
CA ILE A 260 2.36 14.69 -3.23
C ILE A 260 3.54 15.40 -2.56
N CYS A 261 3.35 15.84 -1.32
CA CYS A 261 4.39 16.49 -0.52
C CYS A 261 4.45 15.85 0.88
N CYS A 262 5.66 15.48 1.30
CA CYS A 262 5.95 14.96 2.64
C CYS A 262 6.88 15.94 3.36
N VAL A 263 6.43 16.52 4.47
CA VAL A 263 7.19 17.52 5.26
C VAL A 263 7.73 16.89 6.53
N HIS A 264 9.01 17.17 6.83
CA HIS A 264 9.75 16.66 7.99
C HIS A 264 9.84 15.14 8.07
N MET A 265 9.90 14.48 6.92
CA MET A 265 10.03 13.01 6.81
C MET A 265 11.35 12.57 6.17
N ALA A 266 12.27 13.51 5.94
CA ALA A 266 13.59 13.31 5.34
C ALA A 266 14.57 14.36 5.89
N ALA A 267 15.86 14.23 5.54
CA ALA A 267 16.86 15.25 5.89
C ALA A 267 16.51 16.63 5.29
N ARG A 268 15.88 16.62 4.11
CA ARG A 268 15.27 17.81 3.52
C ARG A 268 13.96 18.13 4.23
N GLY A 269 13.67 19.43 4.39
CA GLY A 269 12.45 19.89 5.05
C GLY A 269 11.17 19.38 4.38
N ALA A 270 11.19 19.20 3.05
CA ALA A 270 10.10 18.60 2.29
C ALA A 270 10.64 17.74 1.14
N VAL A 271 9.93 16.65 0.84
CA VAL A 271 10.13 15.81 -0.35
C VAL A 271 8.88 15.91 -1.20
N LEU A 272 9.08 16.16 -2.50
CA LEU A 272 8.01 16.30 -3.47
C LEU A 272 7.96 15.05 -4.35
N TYR A 273 6.76 14.70 -4.81
CA TYR A 273 6.54 13.64 -5.79
C TYR A 273 5.49 14.11 -6.77
N THR A 274 5.74 13.91 -8.07
CA THR A 274 4.78 14.06 -9.15
C THR A 274 4.63 12.71 -9.82
N ILE A 275 3.47 12.08 -9.65
CA ILE A 275 3.17 10.76 -10.19
C ILE A 275 3.29 10.83 -11.73
N PRO A 276 4.09 9.94 -12.37
CA PRO A 276 4.24 9.98 -13.81
C PRO A 276 3.00 9.43 -14.50
N SER A 277 2.68 9.97 -15.68
CA SER A 277 1.78 9.29 -16.61
C SER A 277 2.53 8.13 -17.25
N TRP A 278 2.39 6.93 -16.71
CA TRP A 278 3.08 5.73 -17.19
C TRP A 278 2.09 4.70 -17.74
N PRO A 279 2.11 4.40 -19.06
CA PRO A 279 1.23 3.38 -19.62
C PRO A 279 1.72 1.98 -19.22
N VAL A 280 0.83 1.18 -18.66
CA VAL A 280 1.09 -0.23 -18.32
C VAL A 280 0.07 -1.13 -19.02
N PRO A 281 0.13 -1.30 -20.36
CA PRO A 281 -0.76 -2.24 -21.04
C PRO A 281 -0.39 -3.68 -20.65
N VAL A 282 -1.41 -4.48 -20.40
CA VAL A 282 -1.31 -5.91 -20.10
C VAL A 282 -2.20 -6.64 -21.09
N GLU A 283 -1.60 -7.48 -21.90
CA GLU A 283 -2.30 -8.28 -22.90
C GLU A 283 -2.43 -9.72 -22.42
N PHE A 284 -3.68 -10.20 -22.34
CA PHE A 284 -4.02 -11.58 -22.00
C PHE A 284 -4.30 -12.35 -23.29
N CYS A 285 -3.40 -13.27 -23.67
CA CYS A 285 -3.50 -14.05 -24.90
C CYS A 285 -4.14 -15.41 -24.63
N PHE A 286 -5.37 -15.58 -25.12
CA PHE A 286 -6.11 -16.82 -25.11
C PHE A 286 -5.83 -17.65 -26.37
N ASP A 287 -6.37 -18.86 -26.43
CA ASP A 287 -6.30 -19.74 -27.60
C ASP A 287 -7.09 -19.22 -28.81
N ASP A 288 -8.10 -18.38 -28.60
CA ASP A 288 -8.99 -17.83 -29.63
C ASP A 288 -8.85 -16.32 -29.85
N GLY A 289 -7.87 -15.66 -29.22
CA GLY A 289 -7.65 -14.23 -29.37
C GLY A 289 -6.95 -13.60 -28.17
N SER A 290 -6.76 -12.28 -28.19
CA SER A 290 -6.16 -11.56 -27.07
C SER A 290 -7.01 -10.38 -26.61
N VAL A 291 -6.85 -10.02 -25.35
CA VAL A 291 -7.55 -8.90 -24.71
C VAL A 291 -6.53 -8.02 -24.02
N VAL A 292 -6.47 -6.74 -24.39
CA VAL A 292 -5.63 -5.75 -23.73
C VAL A 292 -6.40 -5.06 -22.61
N ARG A 293 -5.73 -4.87 -21.47
CA ARG A 293 -6.18 -4.07 -20.33
C ARG A 293 -5.09 -3.08 -19.96
N SER A 294 -5.47 -1.88 -19.57
CA SER A 294 -4.53 -0.95 -18.94
C SER A 294 -4.42 -1.27 -17.46
N GLY A 295 -3.20 -1.37 -16.96
CA GLY A 295 -2.92 -1.44 -15.53
C GLY A 295 -3.43 -0.18 -14.84
N VAL A 296 -4.15 -0.36 -13.75
CA VAL A 296 -4.69 0.71 -12.91
C VAL A 296 -3.73 0.93 -11.76
N LEU A 297 -3.24 2.16 -11.59
CA LEU A 297 -2.39 2.53 -10.45
C LEU A 297 -3.24 2.54 -9.18
N ASP A 298 -3.04 1.56 -8.31
CA ASP A 298 -3.88 1.34 -7.13
C ASP A 298 -3.13 1.50 -5.80
N THR A 299 -1.80 1.55 -5.82
CA THR A 299 -1.00 1.73 -4.61
C THR A 299 0.21 2.60 -4.89
N VAL A 300 0.41 3.63 -4.07
CA VAL A 300 1.57 4.51 -4.02
C VAL A 300 2.19 4.43 -2.62
N THR A 301 3.39 3.87 -2.53
CA THR A 301 4.15 3.79 -1.29
C THR A 301 5.31 4.76 -1.33
N LEU A 302 5.36 5.70 -0.38
CA LEU A 302 6.39 6.72 -0.30
C LEU A 302 7.39 6.39 0.79
N GLU A 303 8.68 6.55 0.50
CA GLU A 303 9.77 6.48 1.48
C GLU A 303 10.56 7.79 1.45
N PRO A 304 10.05 8.87 2.08
CA PRO A 304 10.62 10.21 1.92
C PRO A 304 12.07 10.32 2.37
N HIS A 305 12.43 9.66 3.46
CA HIS A 305 13.80 9.59 3.96
C HIS A 305 14.81 8.92 3.00
N LEU A 306 14.33 8.21 1.97
CA LEU A 306 15.13 7.62 0.89
C LEU A 306 14.86 8.30 -0.46
N GLU A 307 13.91 9.23 -0.52
CA GLU A 307 13.44 9.89 -1.75
C GLU A 307 12.95 8.91 -2.81
N LEU A 308 12.37 7.80 -2.35
CA LEU A 308 11.79 6.77 -3.22
C LEU A 308 10.27 6.83 -3.19
N ALA A 309 9.69 6.46 -4.33
CA ALA A 309 8.29 6.09 -4.45
C ALA A 309 8.19 4.72 -5.12
N THR A 310 7.31 3.86 -4.62
CA THR A 310 6.96 2.59 -5.26
C THR A 310 5.52 2.65 -5.72
N LEU A 311 5.30 2.34 -6.99
CA LEU A 311 4.00 2.41 -7.66
C LEU A 311 3.59 1.00 -8.08
N VAL A 312 2.33 0.64 -7.81
CA VAL A 312 1.77 -0.67 -8.17
C VAL A 312 0.58 -0.49 -9.11
N TRP A 313 0.68 -1.10 -10.29
CA TRP A 313 -0.40 -1.19 -11.26
C TRP A 313 -1.00 -2.58 -11.29
N ARG A 314 -2.32 -2.64 -11.45
CA ARG A 314 -3.07 -3.89 -11.50
C ARG A 314 -3.93 -3.99 -12.73
N ALA A 315 -3.88 -5.15 -13.40
CA ALA A 315 -4.82 -5.53 -14.43
C ALA A 315 -5.38 -6.92 -14.12
N SER A 316 -6.67 -7.13 -14.31
CA SER A 316 -7.28 -8.44 -14.08
C SER A 316 -8.20 -8.87 -15.21
N MET A 317 -8.28 -10.18 -15.43
CA MET A 317 -9.21 -10.81 -16.37
C MET A 317 -9.85 -12.05 -15.75
N PRO A 318 -11.17 -12.25 -15.90
CA PRO A 318 -11.79 -13.52 -15.54
C PRO A 318 -11.15 -14.66 -16.32
N LEU A 319 -10.81 -15.75 -15.62
CA LEU A 319 -10.42 -16.99 -16.25
C LEU A 319 -11.66 -17.65 -16.88
N ARG A 320 -11.44 -18.34 -17.99
CA ARG A 320 -12.47 -19.13 -18.67
C ARG A 320 -12.56 -20.51 -18.02
N LYS A 321 -13.65 -21.23 -18.28
CA LYS A 321 -13.88 -22.60 -17.76
C LYS A 321 -12.70 -23.56 -17.93
N LYS A 322 -11.89 -23.37 -18.98
CA LYS A 322 -10.60 -24.05 -19.16
C LYS A 322 -9.49 -23.07 -18.77
N PRO A 323 -8.82 -23.21 -17.62
CA PRO A 323 -7.71 -22.33 -17.23
C PRO A 323 -6.56 -22.34 -18.24
N THR A 324 -6.39 -23.44 -18.98
CA THR A 324 -5.41 -23.58 -20.07
C THR A 324 -5.71 -22.74 -21.30
N ALA A 325 -6.90 -22.13 -21.40
CA ALA A 325 -7.23 -21.21 -22.47
C ALA A 325 -6.32 -19.98 -22.45
N LEU A 326 -5.95 -19.47 -21.27
CA LEU A 326 -4.99 -18.38 -21.13
C LEU A 326 -3.56 -18.92 -21.28
N ARG A 327 -2.98 -18.69 -22.45
CA ARG A 327 -1.67 -19.24 -22.84
C ARG A 327 -0.55 -18.40 -22.28
N GLU A 328 -0.56 -17.11 -22.57
CA GLU A 328 0.50 -16.18 -22.22
C GLU A 328 -0.04 -14.80 -21.85
N ILE A 329 0.80 -14.04 -21.15
CA ILE A 329 0.54 -12.66 -20.76
C ILE A 329 1.74 -11.82 -21.17
N LEU A 330 1.47 -10.69 -21.82
CA LEU A 330 2.48 -9.71 -22.22
C LEU A 330 2.26 -8.43 -21.43
N VAL A 331 3.33 -7.89 -20.83
CA VAL A 331 3.29 -6.69 -19.99
C VAL A 331 4.13 -5.59 -20.62
N GLY A 332 3.57 -4.39 -20.72
CA GLY A 332 4.20 -3.24 -21.36
C GLY A 332 3.90 -3.15 -22.85
N GLU A 333 4.39 -2.07 -23.47
CA GLU A 333 4.14 -1.83 -24.88
C GLU A 333 4.71 -2.98 -25.73
N ARG A 334 3.92 -3.42 -26.71
CA ARG A 334 4.44 -4.31 -27.75
C ARG A 334 5.54 -3.57 -28.48
N ARG A 335 6.76 -4.11 -28.43
CA ARG A 335 7.80 -3.72 -29.38
C ARG A 335 7.28 -4.04 -30.77
N ARG A 336 6.92 -3.02 -31.55
CA ARG A 336 6.62 -3.18 -32.97
C ARG A 336 7.90 -3.69 -33.63
N SER A 337 7.89 -4.93 -34.09
CA SER A 337 8.93 -5.43 -34.97
C SER A 337 8.84 -4.65 -36.27
N SER A 338 9.74 -3.68 -36.43
CA SER A 338 9.87 -2.93 -37.67
C SER A 338 10.91 -3.62 -38.55
N PRO A 339 10.71 -3.64 -39.88
CA PRO A 339 11.76 -4.08 -40.77
C PRO A 339 13.03 -3.23 -40.53
N VAL A 340 14.18 -3.88 -40.45
CA VAL A 340 15.50 -3.24 -40.38
C VAL A 340 15.90 -2.67 -41.75
N GLY A 341 15.20 -3.08 -42.81
CA GLY A 341 15.33 -2.53 -44.15
C GLY A 341 14.41 -3.24 -45.13
N THR A 342 14.64 -3.03 -46.42
CA THR A 342 13.95 -3.75 -47.50
C THR A 342 14.95 -4.33 -48.49
N ARG A 343 14.76 -5.58 -48.91
CA ARG A 343 15.56 -6.23 -49.96
C ARG A 343 14.63 -6.70 -51.06
N GLY A 344 14.79 -6.14 -52.27
CA GLY A 344 13.93 -6.47 -53.41
C GLY A 344 12.44 -6.16 -53.18
N GLY A 345 12.14 -5.06 -52.48
CA GLY A 345 10.77 -4.66 -52.14
C GLY A 345 10.12 -5.45 -50.98
N LYS A 346 10.82 -6.45 -50.42
CA LYS A 346 10.34 -7.21 -49.25
C LYS A 346 10.99 -6.69 -47.96
N PRO A 347 10.23 -6.56 -46.86
CA PRO A 347 10.78 -6.15 -45.57
C PRO A 347 11.75 -7.20 -45.02
N VAL A 348 12.88 -6.74 -44.47
CA VAL A 348 13.94 -7.55 -43.85
C VAL A 348 13.93 -7.29 -42.36
N PHE A 349 14.00 -8.33 -41.53
CA PHE A 349 13.98 -8.22 -40.07
C PHE A 349 15.30 -8.72 -39.48
N ALA A 350 15.61 -8.26 -38.26
CA ALA A 350 16.84 -8.62 -37.56
C ALA A 350 16.96 -10.13 -37.29
N ASN A 351 15.82 -10.81 -37.12
CA ASN A 351 15.74 -12.25 -36.89
C ASN A 351 14.37 -12.79 -37.29
N LEU A 352 14.22 -14.12 -37.29
CA LEU A 352 12.98 -14.81 -37.63
C LEU A 352 11.83 -14.45 -36.69
N SER A 353 12.12 -14.27 -35.39
CA SER A 353 11.09 -13.91 -34.40
C SER A 353 10.43 -12.57 -34.72
N ALA A 354 11.24 -11.55 -35.05
CA ALA A 354 10.75 -10.24 -35.47
C ALA A 354 9.90 -10.31 -36.76
N THR A 355 10.26 -11.20 -37.70
CA THR A 355 9.45 -11.48 -38.90
C THR A 355 8.10 -12.08 -38.53
N LEU A 356 8.07 -13.10 -37.66
CA LEU A 356 6.83 -13.77 -37.23
C LEU A 356 5.92 -12.81 -36.46
N ASP A 357 6.48 -11.97 -35.59
CA ASP A 357 5.73 -10.95 -34.85
C ASP A 357 5.10 -9.93 -35.81
N TRP A 358 5.85 -9.51 -36.84
CA TRP A 358 5.35 -8.56 -37.84
C TRP A 358 4.26 -9.16 -38.72
N LEU A 359 4.40 -10.44 -39.12
CA LEU A 359 3.40 -11.16 -39.89
C LEU A 359 2.11 -11.39 -39.09
N ARG A 360 2.22 -11.78 -37.80
CA ARG A 360 1.07 -11.91 -36.90
C ARG A 360 0.32 -10.59 -36.71
N GLN A 361 1.05 -9.48 -36.61
CA GLN A 361 0.46 -8.13 -36.52
C GLN A 361 -0.29 -7.72 -37.78
N ARG A 362 0.11 -8.19 -38.97
CA ARG A 362 -0.62 -7.95 -40.23
C ARG A 362 -1.82 -8.87 -40.44
N GLY A 363 -1.78 -10.09 -39.89
CA GLY A 363 -2.83 -11.10 -40.05
C GLY A 363 -4.09 -10.87 -39.22
N GLY A 364 -4.04 -10.03 -38.18
CA GLY A 364 -5.15 -9.76 -37.27
C GLY A 364 -6.22 -8.77 -37.79
N GLY A 365 -6.18 -8.42 -39.07
CA GLY A 365 -7.19 -7.56 -39.69
C GLY A 365 -7.60 -8.09 -41.05
N LYS A 366 -8.75 -8.78 -41.10
CA LYS A 366 -9.79 -8.60 -42.14
C LYS A 366 -11.07 -9.40 -41.80
N PRO A 367 -12.25 -8.92 -42.28
CA PRO A 367 -13.59 -9.35 -41.88
C PRO A 367 -13.97 -10.75 -42.36
#